data_AF-A0A2D8L9Y1-F1
#
_entry.id   AF-A0A2D8L9Y1-F1
#
_cell.length_a   1.000
_cell.length_b   1.000
_cell.length_c   1.000
_cell.angle_alpha   90.00
_cell.angle_beta   90.00
_cell.angle_gamma   90.00
#
_symmetry.space_group_name_H-M   'P 1'
#
loop_
_entity.id
_entity.type
_entity.pdbx_description
1 polymer ?
#
loop_
_entity_poly.entity_id
_entity_poly.type
_entity_poly.pdbx_seq_one_letter_code
_entity_poly.pdbx_strand_id
1 'polypeptide(L)'
;MHEERDGWARITQPYDASCVGGRSEYVDTGNATCDDTNGIVDGQFAEWVSMKYLSETRPPDPAADASGIKELVAGSDDFARYRTAFAEAAQSLIAQRRCTERDFRDMGGWVKSTSHSNQPVYFTYCGGSTVANRLYLNADTGEVFR
;
A
#
# COMPACT_ATOMS: atom_id res chain seq x y z
N MET A 1 14.47 -0.58 16.58
CA MET A 1 15.63 -1.49 16.75
C MET A 1 15.61 -2.47 15.59
N HIS A 2 16.73 -2.60 14.87
CA HIS A 2 16.92 -3.56 13.78
C HIS A 2 17.34 -4.90 14.38
N GLU A 3 16.75 -6.00 13.94
CA GLU A 3 17.00 -7.34 14.45
C GLU A 3 16.99 -8.35 13.30
N GLU A 4 18.02 -9.19 13.28
CA GLU A 4 18.19 -10.29 12.32
C GLU A 4 18.43 -11.59 13.07
N ARG A 5 17.81 -12.67 12.60
CA ARG A 5 17.94 -14.01 13.20
C ARG A 5 17.76 -15.08 12.14
N ASP A 6 18.71 -16.02 12.06
CA ASP A 6 18.63 -17.22 11.22
C ASP A 6 18.23 -16.94 9.75
N GLY A 7 18.71 -15.82 9.17
CA GLY A 7 18.39 -15.42 7.80
C GLY A 7 17.04 -14.70 7.62
N TRP A 8 16.43 -14.25 8.70
CA TRP A 8 15.22 -13.42 8.73
C TRP A 8 15.50 -12.06 9.34
N ALA A 9 14.85 -11.02 8.83
CA ALA A 9 14.88 -9.68 9.38
C ALA A 9 13.50 -9.29 9.89
N ARG A 10 13.43 -8.71 11.10
CA ARG A 10 12.20 -8.23 11.71
C ARG A 10 11.84 -6.86 11.14
N ILE A 11 10.61 -6.71 10.63
CA ILE A 11 10.15 -5.48 9.98
C ILE A 11 9.15 -4.67 10.82
N THR A 12 8.65 -5.24 11.92
CA THR A 12 7.79 -4.54 12.88
C THR A 12 8.30 -4.64 14.32
N GLN A 13 7.86 -3.72 15.18
CA GLN A 13 7.99 -3.95 16.63
C GLN A 13 7.04 -5.07 17.06
N PRO A 14 7.30 -5.79 18.18
CA PRO A 14 6.32 -6.73 18.69
C PRO A 14 5.01 -6.00 18.97
N TYR A 15 3.90 -6.57 18.52
CA TYR A 15 2.57 -6.07 18.78
C TYR A 15 1.63 -7.21 19.15
N ASP A 16 0.50 -6.84 19.76
CA ASP A 16 -0.50 -7.78 20.25
C ASP A 16 -1.02 -8.66 19.12
N ALA A 17 -1.14 -9.97 19.37
CA ALA A 17 -1.64 -10.94 18.40
C ALA A 17 -3.18 -11.03 18.37
N SER A 18 -3.90 -10.24 19.17
CA SER A 18 -5.35 -10.29 19.38
C SER A 18 -5.83 -11.71 19.66
N CYS A 19 -5.24 -12.34 20.68
CA CYS A 19 -5.50 -13.72 21.01
C CYS A 19 -6.84 -13.89 21.75
N VAL A 20 -7.84 -14.47 21.07
CA VAL A 20 -9.16 -14.78 21.63
C VAL A 20 -9.41 -16.28 21.50
N GLY A 21 -9.66 -16.96 22.63
CA GLY A 21 -9.89 -18.41 22.64
C GLY A 21 -8.71 -19.23 22.11
N GLY A 22 -7.48 -18.75 22.29
CA GLY A 22 -6.26 -19.41 21.80
C GLY A 22 -5.99 -19.20 20.31
N ARG A 23 -6.70 -18.26 19.65
CA ARG A 23 -6.52 -17.95 18.23
C ARG A 23 -6.32 -16.46 18.01
N SER A 24 -5.43 -16.08 17.11
CA SER A 24 -5.20 -14.70 16.68
C SER A 24 -6.32 -14.25 15.74
N GLU A 25 -6.94 -13.11 16.04
CA GLU A 25 -7.95 -12.49 15.17
C GLU A 25 -7.35 -11.76 13.96
N TYR A 26 -6.02 -11.63 13.89
CA TYR A 26 -5.34 -10.99 12.75
C TYR A 26 -5.00 -11.95 11.61
N VAL A 27 -5.14 -13.26 11.83
CA VAL A 27 -4.83 -14.27 10.83
C VAL A 27 -6.11 -14.68 10.10
N ASP A 28 -6.37 -14.06 8.95
CA ASP A 28 -7.51 -14.39 8.09
C ASP A 28 -7.43 -15.80 7.50
N THR A 29 -6.22 -16.27 7.16
CA THR A 29 -5.97 -17.61 6.61
C THR A 29 -4.63 -18.18 7.13
N GLY A 30 -4.56 -19.49 7.35
CA GLY A 30 -3.35 -20.17 7.83
C GLY A 30 -3.39 -20.57 9.32
N ASN A 31 -2.21 -20.72 9.93
CA ASN A 31 -2.08 -21.06 11.34
C ASN A 31 -2.37 -19.83 12.21
N ALA A 32 -3.53 -19.81 12.86
CA ALA A 32 -3.93 -18.74 13.76
C ALA A 32 -3.70 -19.07 15.24
N THR A 33 -3.04 -20.18 15.56
CA THR A 33 -2.90 -20.62 16.96
C THR A 33 -2.02 -19.66 17.74
N CYS A 34 -2.47 -19.20 18.91
CA CYS A 34 -1.69 -18.33 19.78
C CYS A 34 -0.78 -19.14 20.69
N ASP A 35 0.32 -19.63 20.13
CA ASP A 35 1.37 -20.33 20.85
C ASP A 35 2.76 -19.97 20.31
N ASP A 36 3.78 -20.42 21.04
CA ASP A 36 5.18 -20.19 20.72
C ASP A 36 5.62 -20.86 19.41
N THR A 37 4.99 -21.99 19.05
CA THR A 37 5.24 -22.68 17.78
C THR A 37 4.78 -21.87 16.58
N ASN A 38 3.81 -20.98 16.77
CA ASN A 38 3.36 -20.00 15.79
C ASN A 38 4.06 -18.63 15.93
N GLY A 39 5.13 -18.55 16.71
CA GLY A 39 5.88 -17.31 16.92
C GLY A 39 5.17 -16.26 17.77
N ILE A 40 4.13 -16.64 18.51
CA ILE A 40 3.41 -15.77 19.44
C ILE A 40 3.93 -16.05 20.86
N VAL A 41 4.59 -15.06 21.46
CA VAL A 41 5.17 -15.13 22.81
C VAL A 41 4.51 -14.05 23.66
N ASP A 42 4.00 -14.42 24.84
CA ASP A 42 3.25 -13.53 25.74
C ASP A 42 2.09 -12.79 25.03
N GLY A 43 1.47 -13.44 24.05
CA GLY A 43 0.38 -12.87 23.25
C GLY A 43 0.82 -11.85 22.21
N GLN A 44 2.12 -11.72 21.94
CA GLN A 44 2.68 -10.78 20.96
C GLN A 44 3.43 -11.50 19.85
N PHE A 45 3.47 -10.89 18.68
CA PHE A 45 4.31 -11.32 17.55
C PHE A 45 4.91 -10.13 16.83
N ALA A 46 5.85 -10.40 15.93
CA ALA A 46 6.34 -9.43 14.97
C ALA A 46 6.37 -10.06 13.58
N GLU A 47 6.37 -9.23 12.55
CA GLU A 47 6.45 -9.66 11.17
C GLU A 47 7.93 -9.77 10.77
N TRP A 48 8.24 -10.85 10.07
CA TRP A 48 9.59 -11.18 9.63
C TRP A 48 9.59 -11.48 8.14
N VAL A 49 10.64 -11.06 7.46
CA VAL A 49 10.87 -11.36 6.04
C VAL A 49 12.17 -12.11 5.86
N SER A 50 12.20 -13.05 4.92
CA SER A 50 13.42 -13.80 4.63
C SER A 50 14.40 -12.90 3.91
N MET A 51 15.61 -12.77 4.48
CA MET A 51 16.66 -11.91 3.94
C MET A 51 17.14 -12.36 2.56
N LYS A 52 16.95 -13.64 2.21
CA LYS A 52 17.35 -14.19 0.90
C LYS A 52 16.64 -13.52 -0.30
N TYR A 53 15.53 -12.84 -0.06
CA TYR A 53 14.76 -12.12 -1.09
C TYR A 53 14.93 -10.60 -0.99
N LEU A 54 15.69 -10.11 -0.01
CA LEU A 54 15.98 -8.69 0.11
C LEU A 54 17.21 -8.33 -0.72
N SER A 55 17.18 -7.15 -1.31
CA SER A 55 18.35 -6.59 -1.99
C SER A 55 19.36 -6.08 -0.96
N GLU A 56 20.63 -6.40 -1.13
CA GLU A 56 21.73 -5.87 -0.30
C GLU A 56 21.87 -4.35 -0.45
N THR A 57 21.54 -3.83 -1.63
CA THR A 57 21.54 -2.40 -1.91
C THR A 57 20.12 -1.86 -1.94
N ARG A 58 19.89 -0.73 -1.27
CA ARG A 58 18.59 -0.05 -1.33
C ARG A 58 18.28 0.29 -2.80
N PRO A 59 17.12 -0.11 -3.35
CA PRO A 59 16.73 0.28 -4.69
C PRO A 59 16.55 1.81 -4.77
N PRO A 60 16.79 2.41 -5.94
CA PRO A 60 16.54 3.84 -6.13
C PRO A 60 15.07 4.16 -5.85
N ASP A 61 14.83 5.34 -5.29
CA ASP A 61 13.47 5.84 -5.09
C ASP A 61 12.78 6.01 -6.45
N PRO A 62 11.67 5.31 -6.73
CA PRO A 62 10.93 5.44 -7.99
C PRO A 62 10.42 6.85 -8.28
N ALA A 63 10.32 7.70 -7.25
CA ALA A 63 9.88 9.08 -7.35
C ALA A 63 11.03 10.10 -7.49
N ALA A 64 12.29 9.67 -7.44
CA ALA A 64 13.45 10.58 -7.38
C ALA A 64 13.51 11.61 -8.52
N ASP A 65 12.99 11.27 -9.70
CA ASP A 65 12.94 12.11 -10.89
C ASP A 65 11.52 12.64 -11.20
N ALA A 66 10.56 12.49 -10.29
CA ALA A 66 9.20 12.96 -10.47
C ALA A 66 9.11 14.49 -10.48
N SER A 67 8.41 15.03 -11.46
CA SER A 67 8.22 16.48 -11.64
C SER A 67 6.83 16.77 -12.22
N GLY A 68 6.28 17.94 -11.91
CA GLY A 68 4.98 18.38 -12.44
C GLY A 68 3.85 17.47 -11.98
N ILE A 69 2.95 17.04 -12.87
CA ILE A 69 1.83 16.16 -12.48
C ILE A 69 2.32 14.83 -11.88
N LYS A 70 3.46 14.31 -12.34
CA LYS A 70 4.04 13.06 -11.79
C LYS A 70 4.44 13.20 -10.32
N GLU A 71 4.83 14.40 -9.90
CA GLU A 71 5.15 14.69 -8.50
C GLU A 71 3.90 14.63 -7.61
N LEU A 72 2.75 15.10 -8.12
CA LEU A 72 1.47 15.05 -7.39
C LEU A 72 1.01 13.62 -7.07
N VAL A 73 1.43 12.65 -7.89
CA VAL A 73 1.04 11.25 -7.76
C VAL A 73 2.22 10.35 -7.41
N ALA A 74 3.36 10.92 -7.01
CA ALA A 74 4.58 10.17 -6.72
C ALA A 74 4.45 9.20 -5.53
N GLY A 75 3.54 9.48 -4.59
CA GLY A 75 3.25 8.61 -3.45
C GLY A 75 2.28 7.45 -3.77
N SER A 76 1.90 7.27 -5.04
CA SER A 76 0.94 6.22 -5.42
C SER A 76 1.52 4.83 -5.18
N ASP A 77 0.66 3.88 -4.82
CA ASP A 77 1.02 2.48 -4.80
C ASP A 77 1.43 2.03 -6.21
N ASP A 78 2.51 1.23 -6.29
CA ASP A 78 3.08 0.76 -7.56
C ASP A 78 3.47 1.90 -8.54
N PHE A 79 3.80 3.10 -8.04
CA PHE A 79 4.18 4.25 -8.86
C PHE A 79 5.27 3.92 -9.89
N ALA A 80 6.28 3.14 -9.51
CA ALA A 80 7.36 2.69 -10.40
C ALA A 80 6.84 2.02 -11.68
N ARG A 81 5.70 1.34 -11.60
CA ARG A 81 5.10 0.58 -12.69
C ARG A 81 4.09 1.41 -13.48
N TYR A 82 3.28 2.24 -12.82
CA TYR A 82 2.14 2.94 -13.43
C TYR A 82 2.26 4.47 -13.48
N ARG A 83 3.46 5.02 -13.28
CA ARG A 83 3.77 6.46 -13.28
C ARG A 83 3.06 7.26 -14.37
N THR A 84 3.05 6.78 -15.61
CA THR A 84 2.42 7.48 -16.73
C THR A 84 0.90 7.47 -16.61
N ALA A 85 0.28 6.29 -16.42
CA ALA A 85 -1.17 6.16 -16.29
C ALA A 85 -1.73 6.98 -15.13
N PHE A 86 -1.04 6.98 -13.99
CA PHE A 86 -1.40 7.79 -12.83
C PHE A 86 -1.35 9.29 -13.10
N ALA A 87 -0.30 9.76 -13.78
CA ALA A 87 -0.16 11.17 -14.10
C ALA A 87 -1.19 11.63 -15.14
N GLU A 88 -1.44 10.84 -16.18
CA GLU A 88 -2.42 11.15 -17.22
C GLU A 88 -3.85 11.20 -16.65
N ALA A 89 -4.21 10.22 -15.82
CA ALA A 89 -5.51 10.21 -15.15
C ALA A 89 -5.68 11.42 -14.22
N ALA A 90 -4.66 11.74 -13.41
CA ALA A 90 -4.70 12.91 -12.54
C ALA A 90 -4.82 14.21 -13.32
N GLN A 91 -4.02 14.38 -14.39
CA GLN A 91 -4.10 15.55 -15.25
C GLN A 91 -5.49 15.70 -15.88
N SER A 92 -6.06 14.61 -16.39
CA SER A 92 -7.39 14.61 -17.00
C SER A 92 -8.48 15.00 -15.99
N LEU A 93 -8.43 14.46 -14.77
CA LEU A 93 -9.38 14.77 -13.71
C LEU A 93 -9.29 16.22 -13.23
N ILE A 94 -8.07 16.78 -13.16
CA ILE A 94 -7.84 18.19 -12.85
C ILE A 94 -8.38 19.09 -13.96
N ALA A 95 -8.09 18.75 -15.23
CA ALA A 95 -8.59 19.50 -16.37
C ALA A 95 -10.14 19.51 -16.44
N GLN A 96 -10.77 18.40 -16.08
CA GLN A 96 -12.23 18.27 -15.96
C GLN A 96 -12.81 18.93 -14.70
N ARG A 97 -11.98 19.50 -13.82
CA ARG A 97 -12.37 20.06 -12.51
C ARG A 97 -13.10 19.05 -11.60
N ARG A 98 -12.85 17.75 -11.81
CA ARG A 98 -13.37 16.67 -10.96
C ARG A 98 -12.49 16.45 -9.73
N CYS A 99 -11.22 16.80 -9.85
CA CYS A 99 -10.22 16.80 -8.79
C CYS A 99 -9.42 18.10 -8.84
N THR A 100 -8.72 18.40 -7.76
CA THR A 100 -7.72 19.46 -7.66
C THR A 100 -6.35 18.84 -7.42
N GLU A 101 -5.28 19.60 -7.64
CA GLU A 101 -3.94 19.14 -7.26
C GLU A 101 -3.84 18.85 -5.75
N ARG A 102 -4.59 19.61 -4.93
CA ARG A 102 -4.64 19.40 -3.49
C ARG A 102 -5.23 18.04 -3.14
N ASP A 103 -6.26 17.58 -3.83
CA ASP A 103 -6.83 16.24 -3.60
C ASP A 103 -5.75 15.16 -3.76
N PHE A 104 -4.93 15.24 -4.82
CA PHE A 104 -3.83 14.29 -5.03
C PHE A 104 -2.73 14.41 -3.98
N ARG A 105 -2.36 15.63 -3.56
CA ARG A 105 -1.37 15.82 -2.49
C ARG A 105 -1.85 15.28 -1.14
N ASP A 106 -3.09 15.58 -0.77
CA ASP A 106 -3.69 15.17 0.50
C ASP A 106 -3.86 13.63 0.54
N MET A 107 -4.16 13.00 -0.59
CA MET A 107 -4.27 11.54 -0.70
C MET A 107 -2.94 10.81 -0.94
N GLY A 108 -1.88 11.52 -1.33
CA GLY A 108 -0.62 10.91 -1.75
C GLY A 108 -0.67 10.25 -3.13
N GLY A 109 -1.68 10.53 -3.96
CA GLY A 109 -1.85 9.94 -5.29
C GLY A 109 -2.93 8.85 -5.34
N TRP A 110 -2.59 7.71 -5.93
CA TRP A 110 -3.46 6.56 -6.18
C TRP A 110 -3.13 5.38 -5.26
N VAL A 111 -4.13 4.88 -4.55
CA VAL A 111 -4.01 3.80 -3.57
C VAL A 111 -4.56 2.49 -4.14
N LYS A 112 -3.87 1.37 -3.92
CA LYS A 112 -4.26 0.07 -4.42
C LYS A 112 -5.63 -0.35 -3.89
N SER A 113 -6.54 -0.74 -4.78
CA SER A 113 -7.85 -1.23 -4.38
C SER A 113 -7.78 -2.65 -3.82
N THR A 114 -8.30 -2.85 -2.60
CA THR A 114 -8.45 -4.17 -1.99
C THR A 114 -9.69 -4.92 -2.51
N SER A 115 -10.74 -4.20 -2.92
CA SER A 115 -11.95 -4.80 -3.51
C SER A 115 -11.74 -5.29 -4.95
N HIS A 116 -10.68 -4.83 -5.62
CA HIS A 116 -10.27 -5.26 -6.96
C HIS A 116 -8.83 -5.80 -6.95
N SER A 117 -8.45 -6.54 -5.90
CA SER A 117 -7.07 -6.97 -5.63
C SER A 117 -6.38 -7.69 -6.81
N ASN A 118 -7.13 -8.46 -7.60
CA ASN A 118 -6.62 -9.22 -8.74
C ASN A 118 -6.47 -8.41 -10.04
N GLN A 119 -6.80 -7.12 -10.03
CA GLN A 119 -6.72 -6.23 -11.19
C GLN A 119 -5.85 -5.03 -10.83
N PRO A 120 -5.22 -4.32 -11.79
CA PRO A 120 -4.43 -3.11 -11.53
C PRO A 120 -5.32 -1.89 -11.28
N VAL A 121 -6.29 -2.04 -10.37
CA VAL A 121 -7.22 -0.99 -9.98
C VAL A 121 -6.70 -0.28 -8.74
N TYR A 122 -6.72 1.03 -8.81
CA TYR A 122 -6.33 1.96 -7.75
C TYR A 122 -7.46 2.97 -7.55
N PHE A 123 -7.45 3.67 -6.43
CA PHE A 123 -8.44 4.70 -6.14
C PHE A 123 -7.81 5.94 -5.52
N THR A 124 -8.51 7.05 -5.65
CA THR A 124 -8.24 8.27 -4.90
C THR A 124 -9.55 8.91 -4.47
N TYR A 125 -9.48 9.96 -3.66
CA TYR A 125 -10.64 10.75 -3.26
C TYR A 125 -10.49 12.18 -3.73
N CYS A 126 -11.53 12.71 -4.35
CA CYS A 126 -11.57 14.11 -4.79
C CYS A 126 -12.78 14.82 -4.21
N GLY A 127 -12.55 15.92 -3.47
CA GLY A 127 -13.61 16.64 -2.76
C GLY A 127 -13.92 16.08 -1.35
N GLY A 128 -12.97 15.39 -0.72
CA GLY A 128 -13.06 14.83 0.64
C GLY A 128 -13.13 13.30 0.70
N SER A 129 -13.01 12.69 1.88
CA SER A 129 -12.77 11.24 2.06
C SER A 129 -14.01 10.32 2.08
N THR A 130 -15.15 10.77 1.55
CA THR A 130 -16.39 9.96 1.54
C THR A 130 -16.42 8.99 0.36
N VAL A 131 -17.17 7.88 0.47
CA VAL A 131 -17.35 6.92 -0.64
C VAL A 131 -17.85 7.60 -1.93
N ALA A 132 -18.71 8.61 -1.79
CA ALA A 132 -19.22 9.41 -2.92
C ALA A 132 -18.13 10.23 -3.63
N ASN A 133 -16.97 10.43 -3.01
CA ASN A 133 -15.83 11.15 -3.58
C ASN A 133 -14.74 10.21 -4.11
N ARG A 134 -14.91 8.89 -3.93
CA ARG A 134 -13.96 7.90 -4.41
C ARG A 134 -14.06 7.75 -5.92
N LEU A 135 -12.92 7.76 -6.59
CA LEU A 135 -12.76 7.46 -8.00
C LEU A 135 -11.77 6.31 -8.13
N TYR A 136 -12.11 5.34 -8.97
CA TYR A 136 -11.22 4.24 -9.34
C TYR A 136 -10.53 4.53 -10.66
N LEU A 137 -9.34 3.99 -10.83
CA LEU A 137 -8.56 3.96 -12.05
C LEU A 137 -8.09 2.53 -12.29
N ASN A 138 -8.39 1.97 -13.45
CA ASN A 138 -7.67 0.80 -13.96
C ASN A 138 -6.39 1.29 -14.64
N ALA A 139 -5.23 1.00 -14.05
CA ALA A 139 -3.95 1.53 -14.51
C ALA A 139 -3.42 0.89 -15.81
N ASP A 140 -3.94 -0.28 -16.20
CA ASP A 140 -3.60 -0.90 -17.49
C ASP A 140 -4.40 -0.27 -18.64
N THR A 141 -5.65 0.10 -18.40
CA THR A 141 -6.55 0.64 -19.45
C THR A 141 -6.66 2.17 -19.45
N GLY A 142 -6.30 2.82 -18.35
CA GLY A 142 -6.53 4.25 -18.12
C GLY A 142 -7.98 4.59 -17.80
N GLU A 143 -8.87 3.61 -17.65
CA GLU A 143 -10.29 3.84 -17.39
C GLU A 143 -10.52 4.35 -15.97
N VAL A 144 -11.22 5.49 -15.85
CA VAL A 144 -11.63 6.07 -14.58
C VAL A 144 -13.12 5.84 -14.35
N PHE A 145 -13.49 5.22 -13.23
CA PHE A 145 -14.85 4.82 -12.89
C PHE A 145 -15.17 5.02 -11.40
N ARG A 146 -16.39 4.63 -10.98
CA ARG A 146 -16.89 4.71 -9.60
C ARG A 146 -17.36 3.34 -9.12
#